data_AF-A0A4R5GFM3-F1
#
_entry.id   AF-A0A4R5GFM3-F1
#
_cell.length_a   1.000
_cell.length_b   1.000
_cell.length_c   1.000
_cell.angle_alpha   90.00
_cell.angle_beta   90.00
_cell.angle_gamma   90.00
#
_symmetry.space_group_name_H-M   'P 1'
#
loop_
_entity.id
_entity.type
_entity.pdbx_description
1 polymer ?
#
loop_
_entity_poly.entity_id
_entity_poly.type
_entity_poly.pdbx_seq_one_letter_code
_entity_poly.pdbx_strand_id
1 'polypeptide(L)'
;MRRLFSLFNVVSLALLAAAAYAYQEVQRPPQTPAPPKLQLEEKRDVKVKVYFTDAQVQTLKPETRTVQVTQENPTTLAQAALNAWAAGPQTSGALPLVPDGTAAPKVWVRGGHYYVNLPGSYQNLRYGTSGERMLLCTLTRTLLDTRGQDVTFLVDGQNVDTLGHLDVREPYTRQDCAD
;
A
#
# COMPACT_ATOMS: atom_id res chain seq x y z
N MET A 1 -38.16 74.25 -20.52
CA MET A 1 -37.93 72.87 -20.06
C MET A 1 -36.70 72.32 -20.79
N ARG A 2 -35.53 72.25 -20.14
CA ARG A 2 -34.29 71.78 -20.77
C ARG A 2 -34.39 70.27 -21.04
N ARG A 3 -33.98 69.83 -22.23
CA ARG A 3 -34.09 68.43 -22.67
C ARG A 3 -33.17 67.56 -21.80
N LEU A 4 -33.77 66.85 -20.85
CA LEU A 4 -33.08 65.90 -19.95
C LEU A 4 -32.30 64.82 -20.73
N PHE A 5 -32.73 64.51 -21.96
CA PHE A 5 -32.13 63.55 -22.88
C PHE A 5 -31.14 64.18 -23.87
N SER A 6 -30.17 64.95 -23.38
CA SER A 6 -28.97 65.26 -24.18
C SER A 6 -28.17 63.98 -24.40
N LEU A 7 -27.60 63.80 -25.60
CA LEU A 7 -26.67 62.69 -25.91
C LEU A 7 -25.59 62.53 -24.83
N PHE A 8 -25.10 63.65 -24.32
CA PHE A 8 -24.11 63.67 -23.25
C PHE A 8 -24.61 63.00 -21.95
N ASN A 9 -25.85 63.29 -21.54
CA ASN A 9 -26.43 62.70 -20.32
C ASN A 9 -26.66 61.19 -20.47
N VAL A 10 -27.04 60.73 -21.67
CA VAL A 10 -27.22 59.29 -21.94
C VAL A 10 -25.89 58.55 -21.89
N VAL A 11 -24.84 59.12 -22.48
CA VAL A 11 -23.48 58.54 -22.44
C VAL A 11 -22.93 58.52 -21.02
N SER A 12 -23.09 59.62 -20.26
CA SER A 12 -22.65 59.67 -18.86
C SER A 12 -23.38 58.66 -17.98
N LEU A 13 -24.69 58.46 -18.18
CA LEU A 13 -25.47 57.48 -17.43
C LEU A 13 -25.08 56.04 -17.77
N ALA A 14 -24.77 55.75 -19.03
CA ALA A 14 -24.24 54.46 -19.46
C ALA A 14 -22.86 54.16 -18.86
N LEU A 15 -21.97 55.17 -18.81
CA LEU A 15 -20.66 55.03 -18.18
C LEU A 15 -20.77 54.79 -16.67
N LEU A 16 -21.68 55.50 -15.98
CA LEU A 16 -21.96 55.27 -14.56
C LEU A 16 -22.52 53.86 -14.30
N ALA A 17 -23.42 53.36 -15.15
CA ALA A 17 -23.95 52.01 -15.04
C ALA A 17 -22.85 50.96 -15.25
N ALA A 18 -21.98 51.15 -16.25
CA ALA A 18 -20.85 50.27 -16.50
C ALA A 18 -19.83 50.26 -15.34
N ALA A 19 -19.54 51.43 -14.76
CA ALA A 19 -18.67 51.55 -13.60
C ALA A 19 -19.26 50.88 -12.36
N ALA A 20 -20.58 51.04 -12.12
CA ALA A 20 -21.27 50.37 -11.03
C ALA A 20 -21.27 48.84 -11.20
N TYR A 21 -21.48 48.35 -12.43
CA TYR A 21 -21.42 46.92 -12.74
C TYR A 21 -20.01 46.36 -12.50
N ALA A 22 -18.98 47.04 -12.97
CA ALA A 22 -17.58 46.63 -12.75
C ALA A 22 -17.22 46.63 -11.27
N TYR A 23 -17.63 47.66 -10.52
CA TYR A 23 -17.43 47.74 -9.07
C TYR A 23 -18.10 46.57 -8.35
N GLN A 24 -19.32 46.22 -8.77
CA GLN A 24 -20.06 45.10 -8.21
C GLN A 24 -19.40 43.75 -8.51
N GLU A 25 -18.83 43.55 -9.70
CA GLU A 25 -18.08 42.34 -10.06
C GLU A 25 -16.79 42.21 -9.23
N VAL A 26 -16.02 43.29 -9.05
CA VAL A 26 -14.76 43.28 -8.27
C VAL A 26 -15.00 43.04 -6.78
N GLN A 27 -16.13 43.53 -6.24
CA GLN A 27 -16.52 43.33 -4.84
C GLN A 27 -17.14 41.95 -4.57
N ARG A 28 -17.32 41.09 -5.60
CA ARG A 28 -17.80 39.73 -5.36
C ARG A 28 -16.74 38.98 -4.55
N PRO A 29 -17.09 38.48 -3.35
CA PRO A 29 -16.15 37.65 -2.62
C PRO A 29 -15.79 36.44 -3.48
N PRO A 30 -14.52 35.99 -3.46
CA PRO A 30 -14.12 34.78 -4.16
C PRO A 30 -15.03 33.64 -3.70
N GLN A 31 -15.49 32.82 -4.64
CA GLN A 31 -16.35 31.69 -4.31
C GLN A 31 -15.60 30.81 -3.30
N THR A 32 -16.24 30.54 -2.16
CA THR A 32 -15.67 29.64 -1.16
C THR A 32 -15.45 28.28 -1.83
N PRO A 33 -14.19 27.78 -1.88
CA PRO A 33 -13.95 26.47 -2.44
C PRO A 33 -14.76 25.44 -1.66
N ALA A 34 -15.51 24.61 -2.37
CA ALA A 34 -16.24 23.53 -1.73
C ALA A 34 -15.22 22.61 -1.04
N PRO A 35 -15.40 22.30 0.26
CA PRO A 35 -14.54 21.34 0.91
C PRO A 35 -14.60 20.01 0.14
N PRO A 36 -13.44 19.35 -0.08
CA PRO A 36 -13.44 18.05 -0.75
C PRO A 36 -14.40 17.13 0.00
N LYS A 37 -15.31 16.50 -0.74
CA LYS A 37 -16.21 15.50 -0.16
C LYS A 37 -15.32 14.43 0.49
N LEU A 38 -15.57 14.11 1.75
CA LEU A 38 -15.00 12.95 2.43
C LEU A 38 -15.45 11.71 1.65
N GLN A 39 -14.65 11.30 0.67
CA GLN A 39 -14.76 9.97 0.09
C GLN A 39 -14.22 9.06 1.18
N LEU A 40 -15.11 8.37 1.92
CA LEU A 40 -14.68 7.17 2.62
C LEU A 40 -13.99 6.34 1.54
N GLU A 41 -12.68 6.09 1.64
CA GLU A 41 -12.02 5.23 0.66
C GLU A 41 -12.79 3.91 0.59
N GLU A 42 -13.44 3.68 -0.54
CA GLU A 42 -14.27 2.51 -0.76
C GLU A 42 -13.36 1.28 -0.64
N LYS A 43 -13.53 0.53 0.44
CA LYS A 43 -12.78 -0.71 0.66
C LYS A 43 -13.25 -1.73 -0.36
N ARG A 44 -12.28 -2.34 -1.05
CA ARG A 44 -12.50 -3.35 -2.07
C ARG A 44 -11.98 -4.69 -1.62
N ASP A 45 -12.78 -5.72 -1.86
CA ASP A 45 -12.43 -7.12 -1.69
C ASP A 45 -11.48 -7.55 -2.80
N VAL A 46 -10.23 -7.84 -2.44
CA VAL A 46 -9.23 -8.38 -3.37
C VAL A 46 -8.79 -9.75 -2.89
N LYS A 47 -8.73 -10.72 -3.81
CA LYS A 47 -8.17 -12.04 -3.52
C LYS A 47 -6.66 -12.00 -3.66
N VAL A 48 -5.96 -12.42 -2.61
CA VAL A 48 -4.49 -12.60 -2.59
C VAL A 48 -4.18 -14.06 -2.26
N LYS A 49 -3.08 -14.56 -2.82
CA LYS A 49 -2.57 -15.89 -2.47
C LYS A 49 -1.45 -15.75 -1.47
N VAL A 50 -1.57 -16.45 -0.36
CA VAL A 50 -0.62 -16.47 0.75
C VAL A 50 -0.08 -17.87 0.88
N TYR A 51 1.22 -17.99 1.11
CA TYR A 51 1.88 -19.29 1.21
C TYR A 51 2.25 -19.59 2.65
N PHE A 52 2.01 -20.82 3.08
CA PHE A 52 2.41 -21.38 4.37
C PHE A 52 3.21 -22.66 4.15
N THR A 53 3.49 -23.41 5.21
CA THR A 53 4.16 -24.71 5.13
C THR A 53 3.29 -25.84 5.65
N ASP A 54 3.55 -27.07 5.23
CA ASP A 54 2.99 -28.27 5.86
C ASP A 54 3.52 -28.52 7.28
N ALA A 55 2.90 -29.47 7.98
CA ALA A 55 3.28 -29.91 9.32
C ALA A 55 4.75 -30.38 9.45
N GLN A 56 5.39 -30.74 8.34
CA GLN A 56 6.75 -31.26 8.29
C GLN A 56 7.80 -30.19 7.94
N VAL A 57 7.38 -28.95 7.65
CA VAL A 57 8.26 -27.84 7.22
C VAL A 57 9.04 -28.17 5.94
N GLN A 58 8.38 -28.85 4.99
CA GLN A 58 8.99 -29.35 3.76
C GLN A 58 8.37 -28.74 2.51
N THR A 59 7.04 -28.59 2.48
CA THR A 59 6.32 -28.18 1.27
C THR A 59 5.54 -26.89 1.46
N LEU A 60 5.55 -26.05 0.43
CA LEU A 60 4.76 -24.82 0.38
C LEU A 60 3.27 -25.13 0.18
N LYS A 61 2.41 -24.51 0.98
CA LYS A 61 0.95 -24.65 0.93
C LYS A 61 0.32 -23.30 0.58
N PRO A 62 -0.19 -23.11 -0.65
CA PRO A 62 -0.90 -21.90 -1.02
C PRO A 62 -2.31 -21.87 -0.41
N GLU A 63 -2.73 -20.70 0.03
CA GLU A 63 -4.06 -20.39 0.56
C GLU A 63 -4.55 -19.09 -0.07
N THR A 64 -5.81 -19.06 -0.55
CA THR A 64 -6.40 -17.83 -1.09
C THR A 64 -7.14 -17.09 0.02
N ARG A 65 -6.77 -15.83 0.27
CA ARG A 65 -7.39 -14.93 1.25
C ARG A 65 -8.06 -13.77 0.54
N THR A 66 -9.25 -13.40 1.00
CA THR A 66 -9.86 -12.12 0.63
C THR A 66 -9.39 -11.06 1.61
N VAL A 67 -8.77 -10.00 1.10
CA VAL A 67 -8.31 -8.84 1.87
C VAL A 67 -9.04 -7.58 1.43
N GLN A 68 -9.25 -6.67 2.37
CA GLN A 68 -9.91 -5.39 2.14
C GLN A 68 -8.86 -4.31 1.94
N VAL A 69 -8.82 -3.68 0.77
CA VAL A 69 -7.88 -2.59 0.47
C VAL A 69 -8.60 -1.33 0.04
N THR A 70 -8.10 -0.17 0.47
CA THR A 70 -8.61 1.15 0.06
C THR A 70 -8.10 1.55 -1.32
N GLN A 71 -6.96 1.00 -1.74
CA GLN A 71 -6.35 1.25 -3.04
C GLN A 71 -5.66 -0.03 -3.52
N GLU A 72 -5.87 -0.38 -4.79
CA GLU A 72 -5.24 -1.52 -5.45
C GLU A 72 -3.86 -1.15 -6.01
N ASN A 73 -3.04 -0.46 -5.22
CA ASN A 73 -1.67 -0.18 -5.61
C ASN A 73 -0.74 -1.33 -5.16
N PRO A 74 0.44 -1.46 -5.81
CA PRO A 74 1.40 -2.50 -5.50
C PRO A 74 1.75 -2.73 -4.03
N THR A 75 2.02 -1.64 -3.32
CA THR A 75 2.51 -1.67 -1.96
C THR A 75 1.39 -2.03 -0.99
N THR A 76 0.20 -1.49 -1.19
CA THR A 76 -0.98 -1.77 -0.37
C THR A 76 -1.40 -3.24 -0.47
N LEU A 77 -1.42 -3.80 -1.68
CA LEU A 77 -1.74 -5.22 -1.88
C LEU A 77 -0.68 -6.14 -1.24
N ALA A 78 0.60 -5.81 -1.39
CA ALA A 78 1.69 -6.57 -0.78
C ALA A 78 1.60 -6.53 0.75
N GLN A 79 1.38 -5.35 1.33
CA GLN A 79 1.23 -5.22 2.78
C GLN A 79 0.00 -5.98 3.29
N ALA A 80 -1.12 -5.93 2.56
CA ALA A 80 -2.32 -6.69 2.91
C ALA A 80 -2.06 -8.21 2.87
N ALA A 81 -1.31 -8.71 1.89
CA ALA A 81 -0.92 -10.11 1.82
C ALA A 81 0.00 -10.52 2.98
N LEU A 82 0.98 -9.69 3.35
CA LEU A 82 1.85 -9.95 4.52
C LEU A 82 1.09 -9.90 5.85
N ASN A 83 0.10 -9.02 5.98
CA ASN A 83 -0.78 -8.98 7.14
C ASN A 83 -1.60 -10.27 7.25
N ALA A 84 -2.14 -10.76 6.13
CA ALA A 84 -2.87 -12.03 6.09
C ALA A 84 -1.96 -13.23 6.38
N TRP A 85 -0.71 -13.20 5.91
CA TRP A 85 0.32 -14.19 6.23
C TRP A 85 0.66 -14.24 7.73
N ALA A 86 0.90 -13.07 8.34
CA ALA A 86 1.23 -13.00 9.76
C ALA A 86 0.06 -13.39 10.69
N ALA A 87 -1.19 -13.29 10.20
CA ALA A 87 -2.38 -13.78 10.89
C ALA A 87 -2.48 -15.32 10.94
N GLY A 88 -1.56 -16.04 10.29
CA GLY A 88 -1.50 -17.50 10.27
C GLY A 88 -2.47 -18.15 9.26
N PRO A 89 -2.33 -19.46 9.01
CA PRO A 89 -3.16 -20.20 8.05
C PRO A 89 -4.57 -20.44 8.57
N GLN A 90 -5.54 -20.55 7.66
CA GLN A 90 -6.90 -21.04 7.94
C GLN A 90 -7.12 -22.45 7.38
N THR A 91 -6.24 -22.89 6.47
CA THR A 91 -6.30 -24.21 5.86
C THR A 91 -5.77 -25.27 6.83
N SER A 92 -6.56 -26.33 7.03
CA SER A 92 -6.13 -27.47 7.84
C SER A 92 -4.85 -28.11 7.29
N GLY A 93 -3.91 -28.43 8.18
CA GLY A 93 -2.63 -29.04 7.84
C GLY A 93 -1.53 -28.07 7.40
N ALA A 94 -1.83 -26.76 7.32
CA ALA A 94 -0.80 -25.73 7.18
C ALA A 94 -0.36 -25.22 8.57
N LEU A 95 0.92 -24.89 8.71
CA LEU A 95 1.50 -24.34 9.93
C LEU A 95 1.79 -22.84 9.81
N PRO A 96 1.55 -22.06 10.88
CA PRO A 96 2.05 -20.70 10.97
C PRO A 96 3.59 -20.68 11.07
N LEU A 97 4.20 -19.64 10.51
CA LEU A 97 5.66 -19.42 10.53
C LEU A 97 6.09 -18.39 11.56
N VAL A 98 5.14 -17.81 12.29
CA VAL A 98 5.37 -16.88 13.39
C VAL A 98 4.34 -17.13 14.50
N PRO A 99 4.67 -16.85 15.77
CA PRO A 99 3.70 -16.91 16.86
C PRO A 99 2.52 -15.97 16.64
N ASP A 100 1.35 -16.34 17.16
CA ASP A 100 0.16 -15.49 17.13
C ASP A 100 0.43 -14.12 17.74
N GLY A 101 -0.04 -13.07 17.08
CA GLY A 101 0.20 -11.68 17.48
C GLY A 101 1.56 -11.11 17.08
N THR A 102 2.41 -11.88 16.39
CA THR A 102 3.63 -11.34 15.79
C THR A 102 3.28 -10.28 14.74
N ALA A 103 3.94 -9.13 14.80
CA ALA A 103 3.73 -8.07 13.83
C ALA A 103 4.10 -8.53 12.41
N ALA A 104 3.23 -8.22 11.45
CA ALA A 104 3.52 -8.46 10.04
C ALA A 104 4.74 -7.64 9.59
N PRO A 105 5.58 -8.16 8.68
CA PRO A 105 6.65 -7.38 8.10
C PRO A 105 6.10 -6.18 7.33
N LYS A 106 6.87 -5.10 7.29
CA LYS A 106 6.55 -3.94 6.46
C LYS A 106 7.16 -4.12 5.07
N VAL A 107 6.45 -3.71 4.03
CA VAL A 107 6.92 -3.86 2.65
C VAL A 107 6.86 -2.56 1.86
N TRP A 108 7.89 -2.34 1.05
CA TRP A 108 7.92 -1.28 0.03
C TRP A 108 8.26 -1.86 -1.34
N VAL A 109 7.78 -1.21 -2.39
CA VAL A 109 8.01 -1.64 -3.78
C VAL A 109 8.74 -0.53 -4.55
N ARG A 110 9.87 -0.87 -5.17
CA ARG A 110 10.61 0.03 -6.09
C ARG A 110 11.02 -0.75 -7.33
N GLY A 111 10.64 -0.29 -8.52
CA GLY A 111 11.07 -0.91 -9.79
C GLY A 111 10.64 -2.37 -9.99
N GLY A 112 9.68 -2.89 -9.21
CA GLY A 112 9.31 -4.31 -9.23
C GLY A 112 10.06 -5.18 -8.20
N HIS A 113 10.95 -4.59 -7.43
CA HIS A 113 11.67 -5.20 -6.31
C HIS A 113 10.92 -4.92 -5.00
N TYR A 114 10.74 -5.95 -4.17
CA TYR A 114 10.13 -5.81 -2.85
C TYR A 114 11.21 -5.69 -1.79
N TYR A 115 11.03 -4.76 -0.86
CA TYR A 115 11.88 -4.58 0.31
C TYR A 115 11.05 -4.89 1.54
N VAL A 116 11.38 -5.98 2.22
CA VAL A 116 10.63 -6.49 3.37
C VAL A 116 11.43 -6.23 4.62
N ASN A 117 10.93 -5.33 5.47
CA ASN A 117 11.50 -5.09 6.78
C ASN A 117 10.83 -5.98 7.83
N LEU A 118 11.59 -6.95 8.31
CA LEU A 118 11.24 -7.82 9.40
C LEU A 118 11.47 -7.07 10.73
N PRO A 119 10.49 -7.08 11.65
CA PRO A 119 10.73 -6.67 13.03
C PRO A 119 11.85 -7.50 13.67
N GLY A 120 12.63 -6.91 14.58
CA GLY A 120 13.69 -7.62 15.31
C GLY A 120 13.26 -8.91 16.02
N SER A 121 11.97 -9.06 16.34
CA SER A 121 11.41 -10.31 16.89
C SER A 121 11.61 -11.53 15.99
N TYR A 122 11.77 -11.35 14.67
CA TYR A 122 11.96 -12.44 13.72
C TYR A 122 13.33 -13.13 13.90
N GLN A 123 14.33 -12.40 14.41
CA GLN A 123 15.63 -12.99 14.76
C GLN A 123 15.52 -13.92 15.99
N ASN A 124 14.51 -13.71 16.83
CA ASN A 124 14.32 -14.44 18.08
C ASN A 124 13.44 -15.70 17.92
N LEU A 125 13.04 -16.04 16.69
CA LEU A 125 12.22 -17.24 16.42
C LEU A 125 12.98 -18.55 16.66
N ARG A 126 14.32 -18.52 16.66
CA ARG A 126 15.21 -19.67 16.93
C ARG A 126 14.90 -20.91 16.10
N TYR A 127 14.51 -20.70 14.84
CA TYR A 127 14.33 -21.79 13.89
C TYR A 127 15.66 -22.40 13.48
N GLY A 128 15.63 -23.67 13.04
CA GLY A 128 16.74 -24.24 12.28
C GLY A 128 16.67 -23.82 10.81
N THR A 129 17.69 -24.17 10.04
CA THR A 129 17.82 -23.81 8.62
C THR A 129 16.56 -24.09 7.78
N SER A 130 15.89 -25.24 8.00
CA SER A 130 14.65 -25.56 7.27
C SER A 130 13.50 -24.61 7.59
N GLY A 131 13.35 -24.23 8.86
CA GLY A 131 12.30 -23.30 9.30
C GLY A 131 12.58 -21.87 8.85
N GLU A 132 13.84 -21.43 8.92
CA GLU A 132 14.28 -20.12 8.40
C GLU A 132 14.09 -20.05 6.88
N ARG A 133 14.41 -21.13 6.15
CA ARG A 133 14.18 -21.22 4.71
C ARG A 133 12.70 -21.07 4.40
N MET A 134 11.86 -21.76 5.15
CA MET A 134 10.43 -21.72 4.93
C MET A 134 9.82 -20.36 5.31
N LEU A 135 10.35 -19.70 6.35
CA LEU A 135 9.99 -18.33 6.71
C LEU A 135 10.26 -17.37 5.54
N LEU A 136 11.48 -17.38 4.99
CA LEU A 136 11.84 -16.53 3.85
C LEU A 136 11.05 -16.92 2.60
N CYS A 137 10.94 -18.21 2.29
CA CYS A 137 10.30 -18.66 1.06
C CYS A 137 8.79 -18.48 1.04
N THR A 138 8.10 -18.62 2.16
CA THR A 138 6.67 -18.32 2.23
C THR A 138 6.39 -16.84 2.00
N LEU A 139 7.22 -15.94 2.55
CA LEU A 139 7.16 -14.49 2.28
C LEU A 139 7.45 -14.19 0.81
N THR A 140 8.53 -14.74 0.26
CA THR A 140 8.94 -14.55 -1.14
C THR A 140 7.86 -15.03 -2.11
N ARG A 141 7.31 -16.24 -1.90
CA ARG A 141 6.25 -16.79 -2.75
C ARG A 141 4.95 -15.99 -2.64
N THR A 142 4.60 -15.51 -1.44
CA THR A 142 3.43 -14.64 -1.24
C THR A 142 3.56 -13.33 -2.00
N LEU A 143 4.73 -12.68 -1.95
CA LEU A 143 4.94 -11.38 -2.62
C LEU A 143 5.09 -11.50 -4.13
N LEU A 144 5.73 -12.58 -4.59
CA LEU A 144 6.02 -12.81 -6.01
C LEU A 144 4.95 -13.64 -6.74
N ASP A 145 3.83 -13.98 -6.11
CA ASP A 145 2.78 -14.86 -6.68
C ASP A 145 2.29 -14.37 -8.05
N THR A 146 1.96 -13.09 -8.16
CA THR A 146 1.40 -12.50 -9.38
C THR A 146 2.38 -11.59 -10.12
N ARG A 147 3.27 -10.90 -9.39
CA ARG A 147 4.11 -9.84 -9.95
C ARG A 147 5.34 -9.57 -9.09
N GLY A 148 6.29 -8.82 -9.66
CA GLY A 148 7.57 -8.51 -9.05
C GLY A 148 8.66 -9.50 -9.43
N GLN A 149 9.90 -9.11 -9.13
CA GLN A 149 11.11 -9.82 -9.56
C GLN A 149 11.74 -10.57 -8.40
N ASP A 150 11.95 -9.89 -7.29
CA ASP A 150 12.66 -10.40 -6.12
C ASP A 150 12.21 -9.73 -4.81
N VAL A 151 12.73 -10.26 -3.70
CA VAL A 151 12.51 -9.78 -2.34
C VAL A 151 13.83 -9.61 -1.62
N THR A 152 14.14 -8.39 -1.21
CA THR A 152 15.24 -8.07 -0.30
C THR A 152 14.74 -8.00 1.13
N PHE A 153 15.41 -8.68 2.05
CA PHE A 153 15.06 -8.70 3.47
C PHE A 153 15.92 -7.72 4.27
N LEU A 154 15.27 -6.96 5.15
CA LEU A 154 15.90 -6.07 6.12
C LEU A 154 15.41 -6.46 7.50
N VAL A 155 16.18 -6.10 8.53
CA VAL A 155 15.74 -6.23 9.92
C VAL A 155 15.85 -4.89 10.62
N ASP A 156 14.75 -4.45 11.24
CA ASP A 156 14.62 -3.12 11.87
C ASP A 156 15.11 -1.96 10.98
N GLY A 157 14.90 -2.09 9.67
CA GLY A 157 15.26 -1.11 8.64
C GLY A 157 16.71 -1.15 8.19
N GLN A 158 17.51 -2.11 8.65
CA GLN A 158 18.91 -2.27 8.29
C GLN A 158 19.13 -3.50 7.41
N ASN A 159 20.08 -3.41 6.48
CA ASN A 159 20.58 -4.57 5.77
C ASN A 159 21.33 -5.47 6.76
N VAL A 160 21.09 -6.77 6.67
CA VAL A 160 21.76 -7.77 7.49
C VAL A 160 22.36 -8.83 6.59
N ASP A 161 23.44 -9.45 7.03
CA ASP A 161 24.07 -10.51 6.25
C ASP A 161 23.30 -11.82 6.36
N THR A 162 22.73 -12.10 7.53
CA THR A 162 22.01 -13.33 7.79
C THR A 162 20.72 -13.11 8.57
N LEU A 163 19.76 -14.01 8.33
CA LEU A 163 18.63 -14.24 9.22
C LEU A 163 18.80 -15.64 9.82
N GLY A 164 19.38 -15.68 11.02
CA GLY A 164 19.77 -16.94 11.65
C GLY A 164 20.89 -17.63 10.85
N HIS A 165 20.62 -18.80 10.28
CA HIS A 165 21.60 -19.58 9.51
C HIS A 165 21.60 -19.28 8.01
N LEU A 166 20.65 -18.48 7.51
CA LEU A 166 20.53 -18.19 6.08
C LEU A 166 21.12 -16.84 5.72
N ASP A 167 21.83 -16.81 4.59
CA ASP A 167 22.34 -15.60 3.96
C ASP A 167 21.19 -14.83 3.30
N VAL A 168 21.08 -13.53 3.62
CA VAL A 168 20.04 -12.64 3.07
C VAL A 168 20.62 -11.40 2.41
N ARG A 169 21.92 -11.41 2.08
CA ARG A 169 22.60 -10.29 1.39
C ARG A 169 22.07 -10.08 -0.02
N GLU A 170 21.71 -11.17 -0.69
CA GLU A 170 21.18 -11.16 -2.05
C GLU A 170 19.64 -11.24 -2.05
N PRO A 171 18.97 -10.58 -3.02
CA PRO A 171 17.52 -10.68 -3.16
C PRO A 171 17.06 -12.11 -3.48
N TYR A 172 15.98 -12.54 -2.82
CA TYR A 172 15.35 -13.84 -3.06
C TYR A 172 14.36 -13.77 -4.23
N THR A 173 14.47 -14.72 -5.14
CA THR A 173 13.61 -14.89 -6.30
C THR A 173 12.65 -16.07 -6.12
N ARG A 174 11.76 -16.30 -7.10
CA ARG A 174 10.94 -17.53 -7.09
C ARG A 174 11.77 -18.79 -7.22
N GLN A 175 12.90 -18.76 -7.94
CA GLN A 175 13.74 -19.94 -8.15
C GLN A 175 14.41 -20.42 -6.86
N ASP A 176 14.80 -19.49 -5.98
CA ASP A 176 15.41 -19.81 -4.68
C ASP A 176 14.44 -20.55 -3.74
N CYS A 177 13.14 -20.46 -4.05
CA CYS A 177 12.04 -21.05 -3.31
C CYS A 177 11.22 -22.03 -4.16
N ALA A 178 11.83 -22.62 -5.18
CA ALA A 178 11.26 -23.76 -5.89
C ALA A 178 11.24 -24.99 -4.97
N ASP A 179 10.18 -25.80 -5.09
CA ASP A 179 10.09 -27.13 -4.46
C ASP A 179 10.81 -28.16 -5.35
#